data_AF-A0A820HDS2-F1
#
_entry.id   AF-A0A820HDS2-F1
#
_cell.length_a   1.000
_cell.length_b   1.000
_cell.length_c   1.000
_cell.angle_alpha   90.00
_cell.angle_beta   90.00
_cell.angle_gamma   90.00
#
_symmetry.space_group_name_H-M   'P 1'
#
loop_
_entity.id
_entity.type
_entity.pdbx_description
1 polymer ?
#
loop_
_entity_poly.entity_id
_entity_poly.type
_entity_poly.pdbx_seq_one_letter_code
_entity_poly.pdbx_strand_id
1 'polypeptide(L)' 'RNKPTFLLDTFRYTQDKILNTTIYWKCENRSCPRCAISYGTNPPSMKKSQNHDDDDEMKC' A
#
# COMPACT_ATOMS: atom_id res chain seq x y z
N ARG A 1 19.87 0.28 2.85
CA ARG A 1 18.93 1.28 3.43
C ARG A 1 17.61 0.54 3.65
N ASN A 2 17.28 0.12 4.88
CA ASN A 2 16.07 -0.67 5.17
C ASN A 2 14.83 0.18 4.91
N LYS A 3 14.07 -0.12 3.85
CA LYS A 3 12.73 0.42 3.69
C LYS A 3 11.83 -0.22 4.76
N PRO A 4 10.94 0.55 5.41
CA PRO A 4 10.00 -0.03 6.35
C PRO A 4 9.12 -1.04 5.62
N THR A 5 8.89 -2.17 6.27
CA THR A 5 8.03 -3.25 5.76
C THR A 5 7.11 -3.72 6.86
N PHE A 6 5.91 -4.15 6.50
CA PHE A 6 4.99 -4.81 7.42
C PHE A 6 4.39 -6.07 6.78
N LEU A 7 3.80 -6.91 7.63
CA LEU A 7 3.13 -8.14 7.24
C LEU A 7 1.62 -7.97 7.46
N LEU A 8 0.84 -8.32 6.46
CA LEU A 8 -0.63 -8.32 6.52
C LEU A 8 -1.18 -9.50 5.74
N ASP A 9 -2.04 -10.29 6.38
CA ASP A 9 -2.64 -11.49 5.77
C ASP A 9 -1.61 -12.42 5.10
N THR A 10 -0.43 -12.61 5.74
CA THR A 10 0.72 -13.40 5.24
C THR A 10 1.53 -12.79 4.09
N PHE A 11 1.13 -11.62 3.58
CA PHE A 11 1.86 -10.91 2.54
C PHE A 11 2.77 -9.84 3.13
N ARG A 12 3.96 -9.70 2.53
CA ARG A 12 4.90 -8.63 2.87
C ARG A 12 4.67 -7.40 2.01
N TYR A 13 4.61 -6.27 2.70
CA TYR A 13 4.41 -4.98 2.09
C TYR A 13 5.62 -4.09 2.37
N THR A 14 6.09 -3.43 1.33
CA THR A 14 7.15 -2.42 1.40
C THR A 14 6.56 -1.04 1.21
N GLN A 15 7.08 -0.05 1.93
CA GLN A 15 6.72 1.34 1.69
C GLN A 15 7.10 1.72 0.26
N ASP A 16 6.11 2.23 -0.46
CA ASP A 16 6.26 2.68 -1.83
C ASP A 16 6.46 4.20 -1.86
N LYS A 17 5.42 4.96 -1.49
CA LYS A 17 5.45 6.42 -1.40
C LYS A 17 4.74 6.95 -0.17
N ILE A 18 5.10 8.16 0.24
CA ILE A 18 4.44 8.90 1.33
C ILE A 18 3.85 10.17 0.73
N LEU A 19 2.53 10.32 0.81
CA LEU A 19 1.82 11.53 0.41
C LEU A 19 1.24 12.19 1.66
N ASN A 20 1.76 13.36 2.01
CA ASN A 20 1.42 14.10 3.22
C ASN A 20 1.57 13.24 4.48
N THR A 21 0.46 12.74 5.03
CA THR A 21 0.37 11.88 6.22
C THR A 21 0.01 10.43 5.89
N THR A 22 -0.14 10.13 4.61
CA THR A 22 -0.60 8.85 4.07
C THR A 22 0.59 8.10 3.49
N ILE A 23 0.86 6.91 4.01
CA ILE A 23 1.88 6.03 3.49
C ILE A 23 1.21 4.98 2.63
N TYR A 24 1.65 4.89 1.38
CA TYR A 24 1.24 3.88 0.42
C TYR A 24 2.21 2.72 0.48
N TRP A 25 1.65 1.54 0.50
CA TRP A 25 2.38 0.31 0.64
C TRP A 25 2.07 -0.61 -0.52
N LYS A 26 3.14 -1.18 -1.07
CA LYS A 26 3.08 -2.12 -2.18
C LYS A 26 3.38 -3.51 -1.68
N CYS A 27 2.55 -4.47 -2.09
CA CYS A 27 2.84 -5.87 -1.83
C CYS A 27 4.06 -6.30 -2.65
N GLU A 28 5.00 -7.03 -2.04
CA GLU A 28 6.13 -7.62 -2.76
C GLU A 28 5.70 -8.74 -3.69
N ASN A 29 4.55 -9.38 -3.42
CA ASN A 29 4.03 -10.44 -4.26
C ASN A 29 3.26 -9.85 -5.46
N ARG A 30 3.74 -10.11 -6.68
CA ARG A 30 3.09 -9.67 -7.93
C ARG A 30 1.69 -10.25 -8.13
N SER A 31 1.37 -11.36 -7.48
CA SER A 31 0.03 -11.96 -7.51
C SER A 31 -0.98 -11.22 -6.62
N CYS A 32 -0.53 -10.24 -5.82
CA CYS A 32 -1.40 -9.46 -4.94
C CYS A 32 -1.65 -8.05 -5.54
N PRO A 33 -2.84 -7.80 -6.10
CA PRO A 33 -3.21 -6.47 -6.60
C PRO A 33 -3.59 -5.47 -5.50
N ARG A 34 -3.46 -5.85 -4.21
CA ARG A 34 -3.92 -5.01 -3.09
C ARG A 34 -2.80 -4.09 -2.64
N CYS A 35 -2.95 -2.78 -2.83
CA CYS A 35 -2.16 -1.78 -2.11
C CYS A 35 -2.73 -1.62 -0.68
N ALA A 36 -1.88 -1.28 0.27
CA ALA A 36 -2.29 -0.94 1.62
C ALA A 36 -1.93 0.51 1.93
N ILE A 37 -2.63 1.10 2.88
CA ILE A 37 -2.44 2.49 3.28
C ILE A 37 -2.38 2.57 4.79
N SER A 38 -1.42 3.34 5.31
CA SER A 38 -1.40 3.75 6.72
C SER A 38 -1.46 5.28 6.83
N TYR A 39 -2.20 5.77 7.82
CA TYR A 39 -2.36 7.20 8.07
C TYR A 39 -1.65 7.55 9.38
N GLY A 40 -0.54 8.29 9.31
CA GLY A 40 0.26 8.61 10.50
C GLY A 40 0.71 7.36 11.26
N THR A 41 0.34 7.27 12.55
CA THR A 41 0.63 6.12 13.43
C THR A 41 -0.42 5.01 13.38
N ASN A 42 -1.47 5.16 12.56
CA ASN A 42 -2.51 4.16 12.44
C ASN A 42 -1.99 2.89 11.75
N PRO A 43 -2.49 1.71 12.14
CA PRO A 43 -2.10 0.46 11.50
C PRO A 43 -2.47 0.49 10.00
N PRO A 44 -1.64 -0.10 9.13
CA PRO A 44 -1.93 -0.20 7.71
C PRO A 44 -3.19 -1.03 7.48
N SER A 45 -4.06 -0.52 6.60
CA SER A 45 -5.30 -1.17 6.18
C SER A 45 -5.29 -1.40 4.67
N MET A 46 -5.87 -2.52 4.22
CA MET A 46 -6.00 -2.77 2.78
C MET A 46 -6.96 -1.76 2.17
N LYS A 47 -6.52 -1.06 1.11
CA LYS A 47 -7.49 -0.42 0.24
C LYS A 47 -8.04 -1.48 -0.71
N LYS A 48 -9.33 -1.78 -0.57
CA LYS A 48 -10.07 -2.53 -1.59
C LYS A 48 -9.94 -1.70 -2.88
N SER A 49 -9.41 -2.33 -3.93
CA SER A 49 -9.36 -1.72 -5.27
C SER A 49 -10.78 -1.23 -5.59
N GLN A 50 -10.96 0.09 -5.53
CA GLN A 50 -12.18 0.71 -6.01
C GLN A 50 -12.07 0.60 -7.53
N ASN A 51 -13.05 -0.06 -8.13
CA ASN A 51 -13.10 -0.28 -9.57
C ASN A 51 -12.88 1.05 -10.32
N HIS A 52 -12.14 0.94 -11.42
CA HIS A 52 -11.85 1.97 -12.42
C HIS A 52 -13.00 2.95 -12.65
N ASP A 53 -12.77 4.23 -12.36
CA ASP A 53 -13.13 5.37 -13.19
C ASP A 53 -12.23 6.54 -12.76
N ASP A 54 -11.76 7.34 -13.72
CA ASP A 54 -10.77 8.43 -13.60
C ASP A 54 -9.28 8.03 -13.46
N ASP A 55 -8.64 7.89 -14.63
CA ASP A 55 -7.42 8.60 -15.06
C ASP A 55 -6.53 9.26 -13.99
N ASP A 56 -6.06 8.53 -12.98
CA ASP A 56 -4.75 8.78 -12.38
C ASP A 56 -4.20 7.45 -11.84
N GLU A 57 -3.06 7.05 -12.38
CA GLU A 57 -2.36 5.81 -12.16
C GLU A 57 -2.33 5.39 -10.66
N MET A 58 -3.28 4.55 -10.23
CA MET A 58 -3.17 3.84 -8.96
C MET A 58 -2.20 2.65 -9.11
N LYS A 59 -0.97 2.94 -9.53
CA LYS A 59 0.18 2.18 -9.08
C LYS A 59 0.30 2.43 -7.58
N CYS A 60 0.37 1.35 -6.80
CA CYS A 60 1.37 1.37 -5.75
C CYS A 60 2.70 1.64 -6.52
#